data_AF-A0A1W2THQ8-F1
#
_entry.id   AF-A0A1W2THQ8-F1
#
_cell.length_a   1.000
_cell.length_b   1.000
_cell.length_c   1.000
_cell.angle_alpha   90.00
_cell.angle_beta   90.00
_cell.angle_gamma   90.00
#
_symmetry.space_group_name_H-M   'P 1'
#
loop_
_entity.id
_entity.type
_entity.pdbx_description
1 polymer ?
#
loop_
_entity_poly.entity_id
_entity_poly.type
_entity_poly.pdbx_seq_one_letter_code
_entity_poly.pdbx_strand_id
1 'polypeptide(L)'
;MHLSITAAIAGLCASAHAFSDSSPFILFSTAKLSASASQDQLQSGSRVLESTKQLLSSCPTNHYLFISQPNLNAGHLSSKAAVPKLSGFLSHATSSYSVAEVAGEFDVKSIADYVRETCQLPRSAIDMIELSPVPSSPAESAKALKGNDDELGLVLEQYEASAGDSYTVIYAGGSRTETPQTYTSEFTDSGVGQAELKRRLHNANGVRRQEKSDRKLPLFAKYQYFTPGVFMGLIAFLILMSILYVGISALASLEVSYGAFDKDMGPAAQKKSQ
;
A
#
# COMPACT_ATOMS: atom_id res chain seq x y z
N MET A 1 42.54 14.13 -2.15
CA MET A 1 41.50 13.17 -1.71
C MET A 1 40.17 13.61 -2.29
N HIS A 2 39.79 13.08 -3.45
CA HIS A 2 38.49 13.33 -4.09
C HIS A 2 37.80 11.99 -4.32
N LEU A 3 37.37 11.37 -3.23
CA LEU A 3 36.28 10.40 -3.24
C LEU A 3 35.33 10.88 -2.15
N SER A 4 34.02 10.88 -2.43
CA SER A 4 32.89 10.91 -1.46
C SER A 4 31.81 11.94 -1.79
N ILE A 5 31.22 11.94 -2.99
CA ILE A 5 29.88 12.52 -3.19
C ILE A 5 28.99 11.62 -4.06
N THR A 6 29.56 10.81 -4.97
CA THR A 6 28.77 10.00 -5.92
C THR A 6 28.23 8.67 -5.37
N ALA A 7 28.59 8.26 -4.15
CA ALA A 7 28.11 6.99 -3.56
C ALA A 7 26.79 7.11 -2.78
N ALA A 8 26.30 8.32 -2.50
CA ALA A 8 25.16 8.49 -1.58
C ALA A 8 23.76 8.34 -2.22
N ILE A 9 23.65 8.33 -3.56
CA ILE A 9 22.33 8.34 -4.24
C ILE A 9 21.86 6.92 -4.65
N ALA A 10 22.74 5.91 -4.62
CA ALA A 10 22.39 4.54 -4.98
C ALA A 10 21.70 3.73 -3.85
N GLY A 11 21.62 4.27 -2.63
CA GLY A 11 21.09 3.56 -1.45
C GLY A 11 19.57 3.59 -1.26
N LEU A 12 18.81 4.33 -2.07
CA LEU A 12 17.37 4.54 -1.86
C LEU A 12 16.45 3.61 -2.69
N CYS A 13 16.99 2.71 -3.51
CA CYS A 13 16.18 1.82 -4.35
C CYS A 13 15.82 0.47 -3.69
N ALA A 14 16.28 0.20 -2.46
CA ALA A 14 16.14 -1.12 -1.82
C ALA A 14 14.83 -1.33 -1.04
N SER A 15 13.91 -0.36 -1.00
CA SER A 15 12.65 -0.49 -0.26
C SER A 15 11.43 -0.24 -1.14
N ALA A 16 11.33 -0.98 -2.25
CA ALA A 16 10.04 -1.26 -2.88
C ALA A 16 9.59 -2.67 -2.48
N HIS A 17 9.47 -2.93 -1.16
CA HIS A 17 8.62 -4.03 -0.68
C HIS A 17 7.17 -3.63 -0.92
N ALA A 18 6.74 -3.67 -2.19
CA ALA A 18 5.38 -3.39 -2.56
C ALA A 18 4.51 -4.56 -2.10
N PHE A 19 3.91 -4.45 -0.91
CA PHE A 19 2.79 -5.28 -0.43
C PHE A 19 2.98 -6.80 -0.57
N SER A 20 4.23 -7.26 -0.54
CA SER A 20 4.56 -8.68 -0.70
C SER A 20 4.21 -9.51 0.53
N ASP A 21 3.81 -8.89 1.63
CA ASP A 21 3.44 -9.56 2.88
C ASP A 21 2.06 -9.09 3.36
N SER A 22 1.21 -8.69 2.42
CA SER A 22 -0.19 -8.41 2.67
C SER A 22 -1.08 -9.31 1.84
N SER A 23 -2.28 -9.51 2.37
CA SER A 23 -3.30 -10.38 1.80
C SER A 23 -4.67 -9.70 1.84
N PRO A 24 -5.57 -9.99 0.89
CA PRO A 24 -6.88 -9.38 0.87
C PRO A 24 -7.79 -9.99 1.94
N PHE A 25 -8.71 -9.17 2.43
CA PHE A 25 -9.78 -9.56 3.34
C PHE A 25 -11.12 -9.07 2.80
N ILE A 26 -12.10 -9.97 2.73
CA ILE A 26 -13.43 -9.68 2.24
C ILE A 26 -14.44 -10.32 3.19
N LEU A 27 -15.37 -9.52 3.67
CA LEU A 27 -16.54 -9.95 4.44
C LEU A 27 -17.78 -9.54 3.65
N PHE A 28 -18.71 -10.46 3.45
CA PHE A 28 -20.01 -10.15 2.86
C PHE A 28 -21.12 -10.92 3.57
N SER A 29 -22.31 -10.33 3.58
CA SER A 29 -23.45 -10.86 4.31
C SER A 29 -24.75 -10.63 3.54
N THR A 30 -25.70 -11.55 3.67
CA THR A 30 -27.07 -11.35 3.19
C THR A 30 -27.90 -10.48 4.14
N ALA A 31 -27.41 -10.19 5.35
CA ALA A 31 -27.99 -9.24 6.28
C ALA A 31 -27.31 -7.85 6.20
N LYS A 32 -27.91 -6.83 6.82
CA LYS A 32 -27.31 -5.50 6.94
C LYS A 32 -26.34 -5.46 8.11
N LEU A 33 -25.08 -5.11 7.84
CA LEU A 33 -24.09 -4.84 8.89
C LEU A 33 -24.37 -3.48 9.53
N SER A 34 -24.31 -3.44 10.86
CA SER A 34 -24.79 -2.34 11.71
C SER A 34 -23.77 -1.22 11.91
N ALA A 35 -22.51 -1.40 11.50
CA ALA A 35 -21.43 -0.43 11.69
C ALA A 35 -20.80 0.07 10.38
N SER A 36 -20.34 1.33 10.37
CA SER A 36 -19.51 1.86 9.30
C SER A 36 -18.04 1.46 9.54
N ALA A 37 -17.50 0.55 8.73
CA ALA A 37 -16.09 0.21 8.78
C ALA A 37 -15.24 1.23 8.00
N SER A 38 -13.95 1.33 8.35
CA SER A 38 -13.01 2.18 7.61
C SER A 38 -12.92 1.74 6.14
N GLN A 39 -12.90 2.70 5.22
CA GLN A 39 -12.74 2.46 3.78
C GLN A 39 -11.27 2.36 3.34
N ASP A 40 -10.33 2.45 4.28
CA ASP A 40 -8.89 2.33 4.02
C ASP A 40 -8.58 0.98 3.36
N GLN A 41 -7.89 1.00 2.23
CA GLN A 41 -7.54 -0.23 1.49
C GLN A 41 -6.29 -0.93 2.00
N LEU A 42 -5.52 -0.26 2.87
CA LEU A 42 -4.37 -0.80 3.57
C LEU A 42 -4.61 -0.68 5.07
N GLN A 43 -4.67 -1.81 5.77
CA GLN A 43 -4.91 -1.85 7.21
C GLN A 43 -4.06 -2.94 7.88
N SER A 44 -3.80 -2.81 9.18
CA SER A 44 -3.17 -3.88 9.95
C SER A 44 -4.17 -5.00 10.24
N GLY A 45 -3.69 -6.23 10.42
CA GLY A 45 -4.53 -7.36 10.84
C GLY A 45 -5.34 -7.08 12.11
N SER A 46 -4.75 -6.37 13.09
CA SER A 46 -5.44 -5.95 14.32
C SER A 46 -6.64 -5.02 14.08
N ARG A 47 -6.50 -4.06 13.15
CA ARG A 47 -7.56 -3.08 12.84
C ARG A 47 -8.70 -3.72 12.06
N VAL A 48 -8.38 -4.65 11.16
CA VAL A 48 -9.36 -5.47 10.44
C VAL A 48 -10.11 -6.39 11.41
N LEU A 49 -9.40 -7.01 12.36
CA LEU A 49 -10.00 -7.83 13.40
C LEU A 49 -10.99 -7.03 14.26
N GLU A 50 -10.59 -5.87 14.76
CA GLU A 50 -11.45 -4.98 15.56
C GLU A 50 -12.68 -4.52 14.77
N SER A 51 -12.48 -4.07 13.54
CA SER A 51 -13.56 -3.63 12.65
C SER A 51 -14.55 -4.78 12.38
N THR A 52 -14.04 -5.99 12.15
CA THR A 52 -14.87 -7.16 11.92
C THR A 52 -15.67 -7.56 13.16
N LYS A 53 -15.04 -7.55 14.34
CA LYS A 53 -15.75 -7.80 15.61
C LYS A 53 -16.87 -6.78 15.82
N GLN A 54 -16.62 -5.51 15.55
CA GLN A 54 -17.65 -4.47 15.66
C GLN A 54 -18.81 -4.69 14.68
N LEU A 55 -18.52 -5.03 13.41
CA LEU A 55 -19.53 -5.32 12.40
C LEU A 55 -20.41 -6.54 12.75
N LEU A 56 -19.83 -7.53 13.44
CA LEU A 56 -20.50 -8.78 13.80
C LEU A 56 -21.07 -8.79 15.23
N SER A 57 -20.85 -7.72 16.01
CA SER A 57 -21.26 -7.63 17.42
C SER A 57 -22.77 -7.80 17.64
N SER A 58 -23.58 -7.44 16.65
CA SER A 58 -25.04 -7.61 16.68
C SER A 58 -25.53 -8.95 16.12
N CYS A 59 -24.62 -9.87 15.79
CA CYS A 59 -24.93 -11.21 15.28
C CYS A 59 -25.94 -11.18 14.12
N PRO A 60 -25.59 -10.54 12.99
CA PRO A 60 -26.54 -10.25 11.90
C PRO A 60 -27.11 -11.50 11.22
N THR A 61 -26.42 -12.63 11.29
CA THR A 61 -26.84 -13.92 10.74
C THR A 61 -26.58 -15.05 11.73
N ASN A 62 -27.21 -16.22 11.48
CA ASN A 62 -27.03 -17.42 12.29
C ASN A 62 -26.00 -18.40 11.72
N HIS A 63 -25.58 -18.21 10.47
CA HIS A 63 -24.64 -19.08 9.76
C HIS A 63 -23.42 -18.27 9.29
N TYR A 64 -22.22 -18.79 9.54
CA TYR A 64 -20.94 -18.14 9.20
C TYR A 64 -20.00 -19.11 8.48
N LEU A 65 -19.58 -18.71 7.29
CA LEU A 65 -18.60 -19.44 6.50
C LEU A 65 -17.28 -18.67 6.47
N PHE A 66 -16.22 -19.31 6.93
CA PHE A 66 -14.87 -18.75 6.94
C PHE A 66 -14.02 -19.48 5.91
N ILE A 67 -13.43 -18.73 4.99
CA ILE A 67 -12.60 -19.26 3.91
C ILE A 67 -11.22 -18.63 4.00
N SER A 68 -10.21 -19.48 4.04
CA SER A 68 -8.80 -19.09 3.97
C SER A 68 -8.22 -19.57 2.63
N GLN A 69 -7.55 -18.69 1.89
CA GLN A 69 -6.86 -19.07 0.65
C GLN A 69 -5.42 -18.58 0.68
N PRO A 70 -4.46 -19.43 1.09
CA PRO A 70 -3.05 -19.06 1.22
C PRO A 70 -2.45 -18.47 -0.07
N ASN A 71 -1.46 -17.59 0.11
CA ASN A 71 -0.71 -16.90 -0.96
C ASN A 71 -1.57 -16.02 -1.89
N LEU A 72 -2.79 -15.68 -1.49
CA LEU A 72 -3.63 -14.76 -2.24
C LEU A 72 -3.17 -13.31 -2.07
N ASN A 73 -3.20 -12.54 -3.16
CA ASN A 73 -2.84 -11.12 -3.18
C ASN A 73 -3.97 -10.30 -3.82
N ALA A 74 -4.08 -9.01 -3.48
CA ALA A 74 -5.10 -8.11 -4.05
C ALA A 74 -5.09 -8.08 -5.59
N GLY A 75 -3.91 -8.21 -6.21
CA GLY A 75 -3.76 -8.28 -7.66
C GLY A 75 -4.53 -9.44 -8.29
N HIS A 76 -4.63 -10.58 -7.60
CA HIS A 76 -5.40 -11.74 -8.06
C HIS A 76 -6.91 -11.46 -8.11
N LEU A 77 -7.41 -10.60 -7.21
CA LEU A 77 -8.84 -10.24 -7.12
C LEU A 77 -9.19 -8.96 -7.90
N SER A 78 -8.20 -8.31 -8.52
CA SER A 78 -8.38 -7.04 -9.23
C SER A 78 -9.30 -7.14 -10.45
N SER A 79 -9.41 -8.34 -11.05
CA SER A 79 -10.24 -8.61 -12.22
C SER A 79 -11.40 -9.53 -11.84
N LYS A 80 -12.64 -9.08 -12.08
CA LYS A 80 -13.84 -9.91 -11.92
C LYS A 80 -13.81 -11.18 -12.77
N ALA A 81 -13.10 -11.15 -13.90
CA ALA A 81 -12.95 -12.31 -14.77
C ALA A 81 -12.04 -13.41 -14.19
N ALA A 82 -11.19 -13.07 -13.21
CA ALA A 82 -10.31 -14.03 -12.55
C ALA A 82 -11.03 -14.87 -11.49
N VAL A 83 -12.08 -14.31 -10.89
CA VAL A 83 -12.89 -14.91 -9.82
C VAL A 83 -14.40 -14.67 -10.05
N PRO A 84 -14.96 -15.16 -11.17
CA PRO A 84 -16.34 -14.89 -11.55
C PRO A 84 -17.37 -15.34 -10.50
N LYS A 85 -17.20 -16.50 -9.85
CA LYS A 85 -18.12 -17.02 -8.84
C LYS A 85 -18.14 -16.14 -7.62
N LEU A 86 -16.97 -15.85 -7.01
CA LEU A 86 -16.88 -14.93 -5.87
C LEU A 86 -17.47 -13.56 -6.22
N SER A 87 -17.16 -13.03 -7.40
CA SER A 87 -17.69 -11.72 -7.83
C SER A 87 -19.21 -11.70 -7.99
N GLY A 88 -19.79 -12.84 -8.39
CA GLY A 88 -21.24 -13.06 -8.47
C GLY A 88 -21.89 -12.97 -7.09
N PHE A 89 -21.40 -13.71 -6.11
CA PHE A 89 -21.91 -13.66 -4.73
C PHE A 89 -21.76 -12.27 -4.10
N LEU A 90 -20.62 -11.62 -4.29
CA LEU A 90 -20.39 -10.26 -3.78
C LEU A 90 -21.37 -9.23 -4.35
N SER A 91 -21.85 -9.44 -5.59
CA SER A 91 -22.78 -8.53 -6.24
C SER A 91 -24.23 -8.73 -5.76
N HIS A 92 -24.55 -9.89 -5.16
CA HIS A 92 -25.86 -10.20 -4.57
C HIS A 92 -25.90 -10.00 -3.05
N ALA A 93 -24.75 -9.78 -2.41
CA ALA A 93 -24.67 -9.53 -0.98
C ALA A 93 -25.38 -8.22 -0.60
N THR A 94 -26.15 -8.25 0.50
CA THR A 94 -26.84 -7.08 1.05
C THR A 94 -25.86 -6.06 1.63
N SER A 95 -24.77 -6.54 2.23
CA SER A 95 -23.69 -5.69 2.72
C SER A 95 -22.34 -6.37 2.58
N SER A 96 -21.30 -5.57 2.39
CA SER A 96 -19.93 -6.04 2.26
C SER A 96 -18.93 -5.06 2.86
N TYR A 97 -17.81 -5.60 3.33
CA TYR A 97 -16.65 -4.89 3.83
C TYR A 97 -15.42 -5.56 3.23
N SER A 98 -14.53 -4.80 2.61
CA SER A 98 -13.33 -5.34 1.97
C SER A 98 -12.13 -4.45 2.18
N VAL A 99 -10.98 -5.08 2.35
CA VAL A 99 -9.66 -4.45 2.48
C VAL A 99 -8.72 -5.16 1.52
N ALA A 100 -8.17 -4.42 0.56
CA ALA A 100 -7.30 -5.00 -0.46
C ALA A 100 -5.99 -5.56 0.15
N GLU A 101 -5.39 -4.82 1.08
CA GLU A 101 -4.09 -5.16 1.65
C GLU A 101 -4.16 -5.15 3.19
N VAL A 102 -4.20 -6.34 3.78
CA VAL A 102 -4.07 -6.53 5.23
C VAL A 102 -2.63 -6.89 5.54
N ALA A 103 -1.94 -6.00 6.26
CA ALA A 103 -0.56 -6.17 6.64
C ALA A 103 -0.43 -6.90 7.99
N GLY A 104 0.50 -7.85 8.05
CA GLY A 104 0.78 -8.67 9.22
C GLY A 104 -0.09 -9.91 9.32
N GLU A 105 0.15 -10.69 10.37
CA GLU A 105 -0.56 -11.95 10.60
C GLU A 105 -2.03 -11.69 10.96
N PHE A 106 -2.93 -12.42 10.27
CA PHE A 106 -4.37 -12.33 10.47
C PHE A 106 -4.94 -13.75 10.58
N ASP A 107 -5.37 -14.11 11.79
CA ASP A 107 -5.97 -15.42 12.04
C ASP A 107 -7.50 -15.33 12.01
N VAL A 108 -8.08 -15.97 11.00
CA VAL A 108 -9.53 -16.07 10.80
C VAL A 108 -10.22 -16.80 11.97
N LYS A 109 -9.52 -17.73 12.64
CA LYS A 109 -10.06 -18.49 13.78
C LYS A 109 -10.42 -17.59 14.94
N SER A 110 -9.65 -16.52 15.16
CA SER A 110 -9.94 -15.55 16.22
C SER A 110 -11.29 -14.85 16.07
N ILE A 111 -11.78 -14.68 14.82
CA ILE A 111 -13.11 -14.15 14.53
C ILE A 111 -14.16 -15.24 14.71
N ALA A 112 -13.89 -16.46 14.23
CA ALA A 112 -14.80 -17.59 14.41
C ALA A 112 -15.08 -17.87 15.89
N ASP A 113 -14.05 -17.79 16.74
CA ASP A 113 -14.19 -17.95 18.19
C ASP A 113 -15.00 -16.82 18.81
N TYR A 114 -14.72 -15.57 18.43
CA TYR A 114 -15.48 -14.40 18.87
C TYR A 114 -16.98 -14.50 18.53
N VAL A 115 -17.31 -14.88 17.29
CA VAL A 115 -18.70 -15.02 16.84
C VAL A 115 -19.38 -16.15 17.58
N ARG A 116 -18.70 -17.28 17.78
CA ARG A 116 -19.26 -18.42 18.53
C ARG A 116 -19.62 -18.03 19.96
N GLU A 117 -18.73 -17.33 20.64
CA GLU A 117 -18.91 -16.91 22.02
C GLU A 117 -19.96 -15.80 22.15
N THR A 118 -19.87 -14.75 21.33
CA THR A 118 -20.74 -13.57 21.41
C THR A 118 -22.17 -13.91 20.97
N CYS A 119 -22.32 -14.70 19.91
CA CYS A 119 -23.62 -15.03 19.33
C CYS A 119 -24.22 -16.34 19.85
N GLN A 120 -23.51 -17.06 20.74
CA GLN A 120 -23.96 -18.33 21.34
C GLN A 120 -24.38 -19.38 20.29
N LEU A 121 -23.64 -19.43 19.19
CA LEU A 121 -23.96 -20.30 18.05
C LEU A 121 -23.45 -21.73 18.26
N PRO A 122 -24.18 -22.75 17.78
CA PRO A 122 -23.69 -24.12 17.79
C PRO A 122 -22.48 -24.27 16.86
N ARG A 123 -21.65 -25.28 17.08
CA ARG A 123 -20.49 -25.55 16.20
C ARG A 123 -20.89 -25.80 14.74
N SER A 124 -22.09 -26.34 14.50
CA SER A 124 -22.62 -26.59 13.16
C SER A 124 -23.04 -25.33 12.40
N ALA A 125 -23.06 -24.17 13.04
CA ALA A 125 -23.36 -22.90 12.40
C ALA A 125 -22.11 -22.18 11.84
N ILE A 126 -20.92 -22.73 12.12
CA ILE A 126 -19.65 -22.14 11.75
C ILE A 126 -18.84 -23.17 10.96
N ASP A 127 -18.70 -22.92 9.66
CA ASP A 127 -17.88 -23.74 8.79
C ASP A 127 -16.57 -23.02 8.44
N MET A 128 -15.47 -23.76 8.42
CA MET A 128 -14.16 -23.26 8.03
C MET A 128 -13.61 -24.10 6.88
N ILE A 129 -13.20 -23.44 5.81
CA ILE A 129 -12.65 -24.07 4.61
C ILE A 129 -11.32 -23.41 4.28
N GLU A 130 -10.34 -24.24 3.95
CA GLU A 130 -9.04 -23.79 3.47
C GLU A 130 -8.89 -24.23 2.01
N LEU A 131 -8.81 -23.26 1.10
CA LEU A 131 -8.62 -23.50 -0.32
C LEU A 131 -7.14 -23.76 -0.62
N SER A 132 -6.88 -24.36 -1.79
CA SER A 132 -5.51 -24.62 -2.22
C SER A 132 -4.70 -23.32 -2.36
N PRO A 133 -3.41 -23.32 -1.98
CA PRO A 133 -2.55 -22.14 -2.09
C PRO A 133 -2.43 -21.65 -3.53
N VAL A 134 -2.37 -20.34 -3.73
CA VAL A 134 -2.09 -19.76 -5.05
C VAL A 134 -0.58 -19.81 -5.32
N PRO A 135 -0.12 -20.49 -6.38
CA PRO A 135 1.29 -20.58 -6.69
C PRO A 135 1.86 -19.23 -7.16
N SER A 136 3.15 -19.03 -6.97
CA SER A 136 3.85 -17.79 -7.35
C SER A 136 3.98 -17.59 -8.87
N SER A 137 3.88 -18.65 -9.69
CA SER A 137 3.99 -18.58 -11.16
C SER A 137 2.71 -17.99 -11.79
N PRO A 138 2.77 -16.96 -12.67
CA PRO A 138 1.58 -16.31 -13.23
C PRO A 138 0.62 -17.23 -14.01
N ALA A 139 1.15 -18.21 -14.74
CA ALA A 139 0.32 -19.13 -15.53
C ALA A 139 -0.39 -20.15 -14.63
N GLU A 140 0.31 -20.63 -13.61
CA GLU A 140 -0.23 -21.56 -12.63
C GLU A 140 -1.18 -20.86 -11.67
N SER A 141 -0.90 -19.60 -11.31
CA SER A 141 -1.73 -18.80 -10.41
C SER A 141 -3.10 -18.54 -11.01
N ALA A 142 -3.16 -18.19 -12.30
CA ALA A 142 -4.43 -18.02 -13.01
C ALA A 142 -5.25 -19.33 -13.05
N LYS A 143 -4.59 -20.47 -13.28
CA LYS A 143 -5.24 -21.78 -13.31
C LYS A 143 -5.74 -22.20 -11.92
N ALA A 144 -4.90 -22.05 -10.89
CA ALA A 144 -5.22 -22.39 -9.52
C ALA A 144 -6.35 -21.49 -8.98
N LEU A 145 -6.28 -20.18 -9.25
CA LEU A 145 -7.30 -19.22 -8.86
C LEU A 145 -8.65 -19.56 -9.49
N LYS A 146 -8.68 -19.92 -10.78
CA LYS A 146 -9.91 -20.37 -11.44
C LYS A 146 -10.47 -21.65 -10.80
N GLY A 147 -9.61 -22.65 -10.54
CA GLY A 147 -10.04 -23.88 -9.89
C GLY A 147 -10.59 -23.64 -8.48
N ASN A 148 -9.94 -22.77 -7.71
CA ASN A 148 -10.38 -22.37 -6.39
C ASN A 148 -11.70 -21.57 -6.45
N ASP A 149 -11.91 -20.72 -7.45
CA ASP A 149 -13.17 -19.99 -7.65
C ASP A 149 -14.32 -20.92 -8.05
N ASP A 150 -14.05 -21.94 -8.88
CA ASP A 150 -15.03 -22.99 -9.22
C ASP A 150 -15.42 -23.81 -7.98
N GLU A 151 -14.45 -24.23 -7.16
CA GLU A 151 -14.67 -24.93 -5.89
C GLU A 151 -15.45 -24.06 -4.89
N LEU A 152 -15.04 -22.80 -4.74
CA LEU A 152 -15.72 -21.82 -3.90
C LEU A 152 -17.17 -21.61 -4.35
N GLY A 153 -17.41 -21.57 -5.66
CA GLY A 153 -18.76 -21.48 -6.21
C GLY A 153 -19.64 -22.64 -5.77
N LEU A 154 -19.16 -23.88 -5.87
CA LEU A 154 -19.89 -25.07 -5.43
C LEU A 154 -20.18 -25.05 -3.92
N VAL A 155 -19.19 -24.67 -3.13
CA VAL A 155 -19.31 -24.52 -1.67
C VAL A 155 -20.37 -23.49 -1.33
N LEU A 156 -20.32 -22.30 -1.93
CA LEU A 156 -21.26 -21.22 -1.64
C LEU A 156 -22.69 -21.56 -2.08
N GLU A 157 -22.85 -22.19 -3.25
CA GLU A 157 -24.16 -22.67 -3.73
C GLU A 157 -24.75 -23.73 -2.78
N GLN A 158 -23.94 -24.68 -2.33
CA GLN A 158 -24.36 -25.67 -1.33
C GLN A 158 -24.67 -25.04 0.03
N TYR A 159 -23.84 -24.08 0.44
CA TYR A 159 -23.98 -23.41 1.72
C TYR A 159 -25.27 -22.58 1.77
N GLU A 160 -25.55 -21.79 0.74
CA GLU A 160 -26.81 -21.04 0.57
C GLU A 160 -28.03 -21.97 0.62
N ALA A 161 -27.98 -23.12 -0.06
CA ALA A 161 -29.05 -24.11 -0.01
C ALA A 161 -29.29 -24.70 1.39
N SER A 162 -28.24 -24.78 2.22
CA SER A 162 -28.29 -25.37 3.57
C SER A 162 -28.57 -24.37 4.70
N ALA A 163 -28.03 -23.16 4.60
CA ALA A 163 -28.15 -22.08 5.58
C ALA A 163 -29.39 -21.21 5.35
N GLY A 164 -30.07 -21.39 4.22
CA GLY A 164 -31.19 -20.54 3.79
C GLY A 164 -30.73 -19.13 3.43
N ASP A 165 -31.64 -18.16 3.55
CA ASP A 165 -31.42 -16.81 3.04
C ASP A 165 -30.48 -15.94 3.91
N SER A 166 -30.09 -16.39 5.12
CA SER A 166 -29.35 -15.57 6.11
C SER A 166 -27.98 -16.13 6.47
N TYR A 167 -26.92 -15.68 5.79
CA TYR A 167 -25.56 -16.12 6.04
C TYR A 167 -24.53 -15.00 5.87
N THR A 168 -23.39 -15.17 6.54
CA THR A 168 -22.23 -14.28 6.44
C THR A 168 -21.00 -15.08 6.02
N VAL A 169 -20.25 -14.55 5.07
CA VAL A 169 -19.03 -15.18 4.55
C VAL A 169 -17.84 -14.27 4.78
N ILE A 170 -16.75 -14.85 5.26
CA ILE A 170 -15.47 -14.17 5.48
C ILE A 170 -14.42 -14.91 4.67
N TYR A 171 -13.81 -14.20 3.73
CA TYR A 171 -12.81 -14.70 2.81
C TYR A 171 -11.50 -13.93 3.03
N ALA A 172 -10.43 -14.64 3.40
CA ALA A 172 -9.13 -14.06 3.72
C ALA A 172 -8.00 -14.80 3.00
N GLY A 173 -6.92 -14.09 2.66
CA GLY A 173 -5.79 -14.67 1.93
C GLY A 173 -4.86 -15.62 2.70
N GLY A 174 -5.25 -16.04 3.91
CA GLY A 174 -4.54 -17.03 4.73
C GLY A 174 -3.10 -16.67 5.09
N SER A 175 -2.46 -17.51 5.92
CA SER A 175 -1.02 -17.40 6.15
C SER A 175 -0.27 -17.85 4.90
N ARG A 176 0.81 -17.14 4.55
CA ARG A 176 1.69 -17.57 3.46
C ARG A 176 2.39 -18.87 3.82
N THR A 177 2.21 -19.89 2.99
CA THR A 177 2.89 -21.18 3.11
C THR A 177 4.23 -21.20 2.38
N GLU A 178 4.41 -20.30 1.40
CA GLU A 178 5.67 -20.14 0.69
C GLU A 178 6.54 -19.08 1.37
N THR A 179 7.82 -19.39 1.62
CA THR A 179 8.79 -18.37 2.00
C THR A 179 8.89 -17.36 0.86
N PRO A 180 8.63 -16.06 1.09
CA PRO A 180 8.75 -15.06 0.04
C PRO A 180 10.16 -15.15 -0.52
N GLN A 181 10.29 -15.48 -1.81
CA GLN A 181 11.58 -15.40 -2.46
C GLN A 181 12.01 -13.95 -2.35
N THR A 182 13.03 -13.71 -1.53
CA THR A 182 13.64 -12.38 -1.42
C THR A 182 14.01 -12.00 -2.84
N TYR A 183 13.45 -10.90 -3.34
CA TYR A 183 13.80 -10.39 -4.65
C TYR A 183 15.32 -10.19 -4.68
N THR A 184 16.01 -11.15 -5.29
CA THR A 184 17.42 -11.02 -5.61
C THR A 184 17.42 -10.40 -7.00
N SER A 185 17.92 -9.17 -7.07
CA SER A 185 18.20 -8.59 -8.37
C SER A 185 19.34 -9.40 -8.97
N GLU A 186 19.02 -10.33 -9.87
CA GLU A 186 20.02 -10.90 -10.77
C GLU A 186 20.43 -9.81 -11.75
N PHE A 187 21.36 -8.96 -11.33
CA PHE A 187 22.14 -8.18 -12.27
C PHE A 187 23.00 -9.18 -13.02
N THR A 188 22.65 -9.50 -14.26
CA THR A 188 23.60 -10.16 -15.16
C THR A 188 24.79 -9.22 -15.27
N ASP A 189 25.85 -9.51 -14.51
CA ASP A 189 27.17 -8.92 -14.69
C ASP A 189 27.76 -9.48 -15.99
N SER A 190 27.12 -9.16 -17.11
CA SER A 190 27.78 -9.12 -18.39
C SER A 190 28.70 -7.92 -18.34
N GLY A 191 29.86 -8.14 -17.71
CA GLY A 191 31.03 -7.31 -17.91
C GLY A 191 31.17 -7.06 -19.41
N VAL A 192 31.31 -5.78 -19.77
CA VAL A 192 31.22 -5.24 -21.14
C VAL A 192 29.79 -4.97 -21.61
N GLY A 193 29.19 -3.90 -21.08
CA GLY A 193 28.05 -3.28 -21.75
C GLY A 193 27.32 -2.32 -20.82
N GLN A 194 27.65 -1.04 -20.89
CA GLN A 194 26.77 0.01 -20.39
C GLN A 194 25.37 -0.27 -20.91
N ALA A 195 24.41 -0.54 -20.02
CA ALA A 195 23.00 -0.53 -20.36
C ALA A 195 22.62 0.93 -20.65
N GLU A 196 23.00 1.44 -21.81
CA GLU A 196 22.47 2.68 -22.33
C GLU A 196 20.96 2.49 -22.39
N LEU A 197 20.23 3.22 -21.53
CA LEU A 197 18.82 3.47 -21.72
C LEU A 197 18.68 4.14 -23.07
N LYS A 198 18.47 3.34 -24.11
CA LYS A 198 18.28 3.77 -25.48
C LYS A 198 17.00 4.59 -25.49
N ARG A 199 17.14 5.89 -25.26
CA ARG A 199 16.09 6.89 -25.38
C ARG A 199 15.61 6.82 -26.82
N ARG A 200 14.62 5.96 -27.10
CA ARG A 200 13.90 5.94 -28.37
C ARG A 200 13.14 7.26 -28.48
N LEU A 201 13.86 8.31 -28.86
CA LEU A 201 13.33 9.45 -29.59
C LEU A 201 12.94 8.93 -30.98
N HIS A 202 11.89 8.11 -31.05
CA HIS A 202 11.25 7.86 -32.33
C HIS A 202 10.47 9.13 -32.66
N ASN A 203 10.99 9.90 -33.63
CA ASN A 203 10.27 10.90 -34.41
C ASN A 203 9.23 11.73 -33.66
N ALA A 204 9.68 12.78 -32.98
CA ALA A 204 8.84 13.89 -32.53
C ALA A 204 8.34 14.79 -33.69
N ASN A 205 8.36 14.30 -34.93
CA ASN A 205 7.79 14.94 -36.11
C ASN A 205 6.86 13.94 -36.80
N GLY A 206 5.63 13.81 -36.32
CA GLY A 206 4.63 13.01 -37.03
C GLY A 206 3.59 12.29 -36.18
N VAL A 207 2.95 12.95 -35.22
CA VAL A 207 1.62 12.50 -34.77
C VAL A 207 0.72 13.73 -34.76
N ARG A 208 -0.11 13.82 -35.79
CA ARG A 208 -1.26 14.72 -35.84
C ARG A 208 -2.04 14.58 -34.55
N ARG A 209 -2.24 15.71 -33.87
CA ARG A 209 -3.13 15.87 -32.72
C ARG A 209 -4.53 15.39 -33.12
N GLN A 210 -4.87 14.16 -32.75
CA GLN A 210 -6.24 13.67 -32.85
C GLN A 210 -6.92 14.02 -31.53
N GLU A 211 -7.68 15.11 -31.56
CA GLU A 211 -8.64 15.43 -30.51
C GLU A 211 -9.75 14.38 -30.48
N LYS A 212 -9.82 13.66 -29.36
CA LYS A 212 -10.95 12.93 -28.75
C LYS A 212 -10.53 11.51 -28.35
N SER A 213 -10.39 11.28 -27.06
CA SER A 213 -11.41 10.54 -26.32
C SER A 213 -11.12 10.61 -24.83
N ASP A 214 -12.21 10.69 -24.10
CA ASP A 214 -12.36 10.65 -22.67
C ASP A 214 -11.76 9.34 -22.09
N ARG A 215 -10.45 9.34 -21.84
CA ARG A 215 -9.77 8.20 -21.20
C ARG A 215 -9.68 8.47 -19.70
N LYS A 216 -10.48 7.74 -18.93
CA LYS A 216 -10.27 7.44 -17.51
C LYS A 216 -8.94 6.68 -17.35
N LEU A 217 -7.83 7.40 -17.49
CA LEU A 217 -6.51 6.92 -17.11
C LEU A 217 -6.35 7.08 -15.59
N PRO A 218 -5.57 6.20 -14.91
CA PRO A 218 -5.32 6.32 -13.48
C PRO A 218 -4.80 7.72 -13.12
N LEU A 219 -5.15 8.23 -11.94
CA LEU A 219 -4.88 9.60 -11.49
C LEU A 219 -3.42 10.05 -11.73
N PHE A 220 -2.46 9.13 -11.60
CA PHE A 220 -1.03 9.37 -11.82
C PHE A 220 -0.60 9.53 -13.29
N ALA A 221 -1.42 9.10 -14.25
CA ALA A 221 -1.19 9.35 -15.67
C ALA A 221 -1.75 10.71 -16.12
N LYS A 222 -2.66 11.31 -15.34
CA LYS A 222 -3.29 12.59 -15.66
C LYS A 222 -2.54 13.79 -15.08
N TYR A 223 -1.79 13.60 -13.99
CA TYR A 223 -1.03 14.65 -13.32
C TYR A 223 0.47 14.36 -13.37
N GLN A 224 1.18 15.12 -14.21
CA GLN A 224 2.63 15.20 -14.13
C GLN A 224 3.01 16.14 -12.97
N TYR A 225 2.99 15.61 -11.74
CA TYR A 225 3.25 16.39 -10.51
C TYR A 225 4.62 17.07 -10.50
N PHE A 226 5.62 16.45 -11.15
CA PHE A 226 6.93 17.03 -11.38
C PHE A 226 7.17 17.15 -12.89
N THR A 227 6.72 18.28 -13.46
CA THR A 227 7.17 18.63 -14.81
C THR A 227 8.68 18.87 -14.77
N PRO A 228 9.41 18.59 -15.86
CA PRO A 228 10.85 18.87 -15.93
C PRO A 228 11.19 20.30 -15.53
N GLY A 229 10.30 21.26 -15.83
CA GLY A 229 10.44 22.66 -15.42
C GLY A 229 10.33 22.88 -13.90
N VAL A 230 9.34 22.28 -13.24
CA VAL A 230 9.18 22.40 -11.77
C VAL A 230 10.37 21.78 -11.05
N PHE A 231 10.85 20.63 -11.52
CA PHE A 231 12.01 19.96 -10.92
C PHE A 231 13.30 20.78 -11.07
N MET A 232 13.58 21.29 -12.27
CA MET A 232 14.73 22.18 -12.50
C MET A 232 14.61 23.49 -11.72
N GLY A 233 13.40 24.03 -11.59
CA GLY A 233 13.11 25.22 -10.79
C GLY A 233 13.39 25.01 -9.30
N LEU A 234 12.98 23.87 -8.73
CA LEU A 234 13.26 23.53 -7.33
C LEU A 234 14.76 23.36 -7.06
N ILE A 235 15.51 22.77 -7.98
CA ILE A 235 16.97 22.65 -7.86
C ILE A 235 17.63 24.03 -7.88
N ALA A 236 17.26 24.89 -8.83
CA ALA A 236 17.79 26.25 -8.91
C ALA A 236 17.42 27.08 -7.67
N PHE A 237 16.19 26.93 -7.17
CA PHE A 237 15.72 27.61 -5.97
C PHE A 237 16.54 27.21 -4.73
N LEU A 238 16.83 25.91 -4.54
CA LEU A 238 17.66 25.44 -3.44
C LEU A 238 19.09 26.01 -3.50
N ILE A 239 19.69 26.05 -4.69
CA ILE A 239 21.02 26.64 -4.88
C ILE A 239 21.00 28.13 -4.51
N LEU A 240 20.02 28.89 -5.02
CA LEU A 240 19.89 30.32 -4.71
C LEU A 240 19.64 30.57 -3.22
N MET A 241 18.78 29.77 -2.57
CA MET A 241 18.55 29.88 -1.13
C MET A 241 19.80 29.59 -0.31
N SER A 242 20.64 28.63 -0.73
CA SER A 242 21.90 28.35 -0.03
C SER A 242 22.87 29.54 -0.09
N ILE A 243 23.00 30.20 -1.24
CA ILE A 243 23.85 31.38 -1.42
C ILE A 243 23.29 32.55 -0.61
N LEU A 244 21.97 32.76 -0.66
CA LEU A 244 21.30 33.80 0.11
C LEU A 244 21.47 33.60 1.62
N TYR A 245 21.34 32.37 2.09
CA TYR A 245 21.51 32.02 3.50
C TYR A 245 22.90 32.37 4.01
N VAL A 246 23.96 32.03 3.24
CA VAL A 246 25.34 32.40 3.59
C VAL A 246 25.50 33.91 3.58
N GLY A 247 24.91 34.62 2.61
CA GLY A 247 24.94 36.08 2.53
C GLY A 247 24.30 36.77 3.75
N ILE A 248 23.11 36.31 4.16
CA ILE A 248 22.43 36.85 5.35
C ILE A 248 23.23 36.54 6.62
N SER A 249 23.79 35.33 6.72
CA SER A 249 24.60 34.93 7.89
C SER A 249 25.87 35.78 8.01
N ALA A 250 26.51 36.11 6.89
CA ALA A 250 27.67 37.00 6.87
C ALA A 250 27.32 38.44 7.28
N LEU A 251 26.18 38.96 6.81
CA LEU A 251 25.69 40.28 7.21
C LEU A 251 25.29 40.34 8.68
N ALA A 252 24.68 39.29 9.20
CA ALA A 252 24.29 39.19 10.61
C ALA A 252 25.51 39.08 11.55
N SER A 253 26.65 38.61 11.05
CA SER A 253 27.91 38.48 11.81
C SER A 253 28.69 39.81 11.91
N LEU A 254 28.24 40.89 11.30
CA LEU A 254 28.89 42.19 11.41
C LEU A 254 28.59 42.81 12.78
N GLU A 255 29.52 42.62 13.71
CA GLU A 255 29.52 43.36 14.97
C GLU A 255 30.19 44.72 14.77
N VAL A 256 29.53 45.78 15.20
CA VAL A 256 30.13 47.11 15.27
C VAL A 256 30.94 47.19 16.55
N SER A 257 32.26 47.38 16.44
CA SER A 257 33.12 47.56 17.62
C SER A 257 32.90 48.95 18.23
N TYR A 258 31.94 49.03 19.16
CA TYR A 258 31.66 50.25 19.91
C TYR A 258 32.81 50.67 20.85
N GLY A 259 33.73 49.75 21.17
CA GLY A 259 34.90 50.04 22.01
C GLY A 259 35.93 50.99 21.36
N ALA A 260 35.87 51.20 20.04
CA ALA A 260 36.68 52.22 19.36
C ALA A 260 36.09 53.64 19.47
N PHE A 261 34.82 53.75 19.88
CA PHE A 261 34.12 55.01 20.08
C PHE A 261 34.04 55.41 21.57
N ASP A 262 34.28 54.46 22.49
CA ASP A 262 34.44 54.77 23.90
C ASP A 262 35.82 55.39 24.16
N LYS A 263 35.81 56.58 24.76
CA LYS A 263 37.03 57.27 25.17
C LYS A 263 37.64 56.51 26.35
N ASP A 264 38.82 55.93 26.15
CA ASP A 264 39.60 55.27 27.21
C ASP A 264 39.68 56.14 28.48
N MET A 265 38.93 55.77 29.52
CA MET A 265 39.05 56.32 30.88
C MET A 265 39.96 55.47 31.76
N GLY A 266 40.91 54.76 31.15
CA GLY A 266 41.94 54.02 31.86
C GLY A 266 42.95 54.98 32.53
N PRO A 267 43.67 54.53 33.58
CA PRO A 267 44.61 55.36 34.35
C PRO A 267 45.76 55.97 33.52
N ALA A 268 45.96 55.53 32.27
CA ALA A 268 46.88 56.15 31.32
C ALA A 268 46.36 57.47 30.70
N ALA A 269 45.05 57.71 30.68
CA ALA A 269 44.44 58.91 30.10
C ALA A 269 44.48 60.14 31.04
N GLN A 270 44.55 59.93 32.36
CA GLN A 270 44.63 61.02 33.34
C GLN A 270 46.03 61.68 33.42
N LYS A 271 47.09 61.04 32.89
CA LYS A 271 48.46 61.60 32.91
C LYS A 271 48.70 62.75 31.92
N LYS A 272 47.72 63.10 31.06
CA LYS A 272 47.85 64.20 30.08
C LYS A 272 47.14 65.50 30.48
N SER A 273 46.54 65.59 31.68
CA SER A 273 45.79 66.77 32.11
C SER A 273 46.33 67.44 33.39
N GLN A 274 47.63 67.29 33.67
CA GLN A 274 48.30 68.05 34.74
C GLN A 274 49.58 68.69 34.22
#